data_AF-D5RMJ0-F1
#
_entry.id   AF-D5RMJ0-F1
#
_cell.length_a   1.000
_cell.length_b   1.000
_cell.length_c   1.000
_cell.angle_alpha   90.00
_cell.angle_beta   90.00
_cell.angle_gamma   90.00
#
_symmetry.space_group_name_H-M   'P 1'
#
loop_
_entity.id
_entity.type
_entity.pdbx_description
1 polymer ?
#
loop_
_entity_poly.entity_id
_entity_poly.type
_entity_poly.pdbx_seq_one_letter_code
_entity_poly.pdbx_strand_id
1 'polypeptide(L)'
;RLVGEAFHLPALRQAAQQAQVAGPFGTRAKAALLDDLADLQTRLAASCLKGSLPEAEGARRVAQEAAARPDLAAVTVAVREIARAILH
;
A
#
# COMPACT_ATOMS: atom_id res chain seq x y z
N ARG A 1 -2.09 18.62 2.61
CA ARG A 1 -1.91 17.26 3.17
C ARG A 1 -1.64 16.35 1.99
N LEU A 2 -0.49 15.66 1.94
CA LEU A 2 -0.13 14.87 0.78
C LEU A 2 -0.95 13.58 0.78
N VAL A 3 -1.51 13.20 -0.36
CA VAL A 3 -2.44 12.06 -0.52
C VAL A 3 -1.83 10.75 0.01
N GLY A 4 -0.52 10.56 -0.17
CA GLY A 4 0.18 9.37 0.33
C GLY A 4 0.14 9.21 1.85
N GLU A 5 0.04 10.31 2.60
CA GLU A 5 -0.11 10.29 4.07
C GLU A 5 -1.52 9.84 4.49
N ALA A 6 -2.55 10.17 3.69
CA ALA A 6 -3.91 9.75 3.97
C ALA A 6 -4.11 8.23 3.84
N PHE A 7 -3.29 7.57 3.02
CA PHE A 7 -3.32 6.12 2.77
C PHE A 7 -2.19 5.34 3.46
N HIS A 8 -1.43 5.98 4.37
CA HIS A 8 -0.33 5.35 5.10
C HIS A 8 0.74 4.67 4.22
N LEU A 9 0.91 5.09 2.96
CA LEU A 9 1.84 4.43 2.02
C LEU A 9 3.30 4.39 2.50
N PRO A 10 3.86 5.47 3.11
CA PRO A 10 5.20 5.40 3.67
C PRO A 10 5.34 4.35 4.78
N ALA A 11 4.31 4.22 5.62
CA ALA A 11 4.29 3.25 6.71
C ALA A 11 4.15 1.81 6.18
N LEU A 12 3.34 1.58 5.14
CA LEU A 12 3.28 0.29 4.45
C LEU A 12 4.62 -0.10 3.81
N ARG A 13 5.32 0.86 3.18
CA ARG A 13 6.66 0.63 2.64
C ARG A 13 7.65 0.23 3.74
N GLN A 14 7.61 0.92 4.87
CA GLN A 14 8.44 0.57 6.03
C GLN A 14 8.10 -0.82 6.59
N ALA A 15 6.82 -1.14 6.74
CA ALA A 15 6.36 -2.45 7.20
C ALA A 15 6.85 -3.58 6.26
N ALA A 16 6.72 -3.41 4.94
CA ALA A 16 7.24 -4.36 3.97
C ALA A 16 8.77 -4.52 4.04
N GLN A 17 9.50 -3.40 4.22
CA GLN A 17 10.96 -3.42 4.39
C GLN A 17 11.41 -4.13 5.68
N GLN A 18 10.63 -4.03 6.75
CA GLN A 18 10.94 -4.68 8.03
C GLN A 18 10.44 -6.12 8.12
N ALA A 19 9.48 -6.50 7.28
CA ALA A 19 8.91 -7.84 7.27
C ALA A 19 10.00 -8.89 6.99
N GLN A 20 10.00 -9.92 7.83
CA GLN A 20 10.83 -11.11 7.64
C GLN A 20 10.35 -11.89 6.43
N VAL A 21 11.30 -12.36 5.64
CA VAL A 21 11.03 -13.17 4.45
C VAL A 21 11.30 -14.63 4.77
N ALA A 22 10.36 -15.50 4.38
CA ALA A 22 10.48 -16.95 4.53
C ALA A 22 10.38 -17.63 3.16
N GLY A 23 11.10 -18.75 3.03
CA GLY A 23 11.05 -19.59 1.83
C GLY A 23 11.83 -19.03 0.62
N PRO A 24 11.93 -19.83 -0.45
CA PRO A 24 12.81 -19.54 -1.60
C PRO A 24 12.37 -18.32 -2.42
N PHE A 25 11.10 -17.92 -2.33
CA PHE A 25 10.55 -16.79 -3.08
C PHE A 25 10.41 -15.51 -2.25
N GLY A 26 10.68 -15.54 -0.94
CA GLY A 26 10.38 -14.44 -0.02
C GLY A 26 11.01 -13.10 -0.44
N THR A 27 12.30 -13.11 -0.82
CA THR A 27 13.01 -11.90 -1.28
C THR A 27 12.39 -11.32 -2.55
N ARG A 28 12.02 -12.18 -3.51
CA ARG A 28 11.39 -11.74 -4.77
C ARG A 28 9.97 -11.21 -4.54
N ALA A 29 9.19 -11.88 -3.70
CA ALA A 29 7.84 -11.44 -3.33
C ALA A 29 7.87 -10.07 -2.63
N LYS A 30 8.83 -9.86 -1.72
CA LYS A 30 9.05 -8.57 -1.06
C LYS A 30 9.44 -7.47 -2.05
N ALA A 31 10.34 -7.75 -2.99
CA ALA A 31 10.72 -6.78 -4.02
C ALA A 31 9.51 -6.39 -4.89
N ALA A 32 8.78 -7.38 -5.40
CA ALA A 32 7.57 -7.13 -6.19
C ALA A 32 6.53 -6.32 -5.43
N LEU A 33 6.32 -6.59 -4.13
CA LEU A 33 5.39 -5.82 -3.30
C LEU A 33 5.84 -4.36 -3.10
N LEU A 34 7.15 -4.10 -3.02
CA LEU A 34 7.69 -2.73 -2.93
C LEU A 34 7.49 -1.97 -4.25
N ASP A 35 7.62 -2.65 -5.39
CA ASP A 35 7.34 -2.09 -6.71
C ASP A 35 5.83 -1.78 -6.85
N ASP A 36 4.96 -2.71 -6.46
CA ASP A 36 3.49 -2.51 -6.45
C ASP A 36 3.09 -1.29 -5.60
N LEU A 37 3.76 -1.07 -4.44
CA LEU A 37 3.54 0.10 -3.60
C LEU A 37 3.95 1.42 -4.30
N ALA A 38 5.03 1.41 -5.08
CA ALA A 38 5.48 2.57 -5.84
C ALA A 38 4.51 2.90 -6.99
N ASP A 39 4.03 1.87 -7.70
CA ASP A 39 3.03 2.01 -8.76
C ASP A 39 1.70 2.53 -8.20
N LEU A 40 1.27 2.01 -7.05
CA LEU A 40 0.07 2.45 -6.37
C LEU A 40 0.15 3.94 -5.96
N GLN A 41 1.29 4.38 -5.44
CA GLN A 41 1.53 5.79 -5.11
C GLN A 41 1.41 6.68 -6.36
N THR A 42 1.96 6.24 -7.49
CA THR A 42 1.88 6.95 -8.77
C THR A 42 0.43 7.08 -9.25
N ARG A 43 -0.35 5.99 -9.17
CA ARG A 43 -1.77 5.98 -9.54
C ARG A 43 -2.61 6.89 -8.65
N LEU A 44 -2.39 6.86 -7.34
CA LEU A 44 -3.06 7.77 -6.40
C LEU A 44 -2.77 9.24 -6.69
N ALA A 45 -1.49 9.57 -6.93
CA ALA A 45 -1.10 10.91 -7.30
C ALA A 45 -1.81 11.36 -8.59
N ALA A 46 -1.86 10.49 -9.60
CA ALA A 46 -2.57 10.78 -10.86
C ALA A 46 -4.08 11.00 -10.65
N SER A 47 -4.76 10.18 -9.85
CA SER A 47 -6.19 10.37 -9.55
C SER A 47 -6.45 11.67 -8.79
N CYS A 48 -5.57 12.05 -7.87
CA CYS A 48 -5.70 13.29 -7.12
C CYS A 48 -5.49 14.53 -7.99
N LEU A 49 -4.55 14.48 -8.94
CA LEU A 49 -4.38 15.54 -9.94
C LEU A 49 -5.61 15.69 -10.82
N LYS A 50 -6.41 14.64 -11.02
CA LYS A 50 -7.69 14.67 -11.74
C LYS A 50 -8.87 15.15 -10.86
N GLY A 51 -8.63 15.49 -9.60
CA GLY A 51 -9.66 15.88 -8.64
C GLY A 51 -10.51 14.69 -8.13
N SER A 52 -10.10 13.46 -8.45
CA SER A 52 -10.78 12.22 -8.06
C SER A 52 -10.12 11.67 -6.81
N LEU A 53 -10.42 12.25 -5.65
CA LEU A 53 -10.01 11.66 -4.36
C LEU A 53 -10.98 10.53 -4.04
N PRO A 54 -10.53 9.25 -4.05
CA PRO A 54 -11.43 8.15 -3.75
C PRO A 54 -11.90 8.22 -2.30
N GLU A 55 -13.22 8.16 -2.08
CA GLU A 55 -13.80 7.96 -0.74
C GLU A 55 -13.48 6.54 -0.25
N ALA A 56 -12.30 6.41 0.33
CA ALA A 56 -11.71 5.10 0.61
C ALA A 56 -11.42 4.89 2.10
N GLU A 57 -12.37 5.26 2.97
CA GLU A 57 -12.20 5.13 4.44
C GLU A 57 -11.88 3.70 4.87
N GLY A 58 -12.54 2.70 4.27
CA GLY A 58 -12.26 1.29 4.53
C GLY A 58 -10.83 0.89 4.16
N ALA A 59 -10.37 1.28 2.96
CA ALA A 59 -9.00 0.99 2.52
C ALA A 59 -7.95 1.70 3.40
N ARG A 60 -8.24 2.91 3.90
CA ARG A 60 -7.37 3.65 4.82
C ARG A 60 -7.21 2.92 6.16
N ARG A 61 -8.29 2.35 6.72
CA ARG A 61 -8.23 1.55 7.95
C ARG A 61 -7.40 0.28 7.77
N VAL A 62 -7.64 -0.46 6.68
CA VAL A 62 -6.85 -1.67 6.37
C VAL A 62 -5.37 -1.33 6.21
N ALA A 63 -5.05 -0.20 5.54
CA ALA A 63 -3.68 0.27 5.40
C ALA A 63 -3.02 0.59 6.74
N GLN A 64 -3.75 1.25 7.65
CA GLN A 64 -3.27 1.55 8.99
C GLN A 64 -3.01 0.27 9.80
N GLU A 65 -3.94 -0.67 9.78
CA GLU A 65 -3.81 -1.96 10.47
C GLU A 65 -2.62 -2.76 9.95
N ALA A 66 -2.46 -2.83 8.62
CA ALA A 66 -1.34 -3.50 7.99
C ALA A 66 0.00 -2.81 8.29
N ALA A 67 0.03 -1.48 8.37
CA ALA A 67 1.25 -0.74 8.70
C ALA A 67 1.72 -0.95 10.15
N ALA A 68 0.83 -1.33 11.06
CA ALA A 68 1.17 -1.57 12.46
C ALA A 68 2.02 -2.84 12.68
N ARG A 69 2.15 -3.71 11.66
CA ARG A 69 2.82 -5.01 11.78
C ARG A 69 3.72 -5.26 10.56
N PRO A 70 4.97 -5.72 10.76
CA PRO A 70 5.86 -6.04 9.64
C PRO A 70 5.50 -7.42 9.05
N ASP A 71 4.38 -7.48 8.32
CA ASP A 71 3.84 -8.69 7.69
C ASP A 71 3.53 -8.45 6.20
N LEU A 72 4.20 -9.20 5.31
CA LEU A 72 4.02 -9.08 3.87
C LEU A 72 2.59 -9.41 3.41
N ALA A 73 1.90 -10.34 4.08
CA ALA A 73 0.53 -10.69 3.72
C ALA A 73 -0.42 -9.53 4.03
N ALA A 74 -0.29 -8.92 5.20
CA ALA A 74 -1.07 -7.76 5.60
C ALA A 74 -0.84 -6.57 4.64
N VAL A 75 0.43 -6.28 4.30
CA VAL A 75 0.75 -5.21 3.35
C VAL A 75 0.18 -5.50 1.96
N THR A 76 0.22 -6.76 1.50
CA THR A 76 -0.38 -7.16 0.21
C THR A 76 -1.90 -6.92 0.19
N VAL A 77 -2.61 -7.25 1.28
CA VAL A 77 -4.05 -6.99 1.39
C VAL A 77 -4.33 -5.49 1.33
N ALA A 78 -3.60 -4.68 2.09
CA ALA A 78 -3.74 -3.23 2.06
C ALA A 78 -3.52 -2.64 0.66
N VAL A 79 -2.47 -3.06 -0.06
CA VAL A 79 -2.20 -2.62 -1.44
C VAL A 79 -3.38 -2.94 -2.36
N ARG A 80 -3.96 -4.14 -2.25
CA ARG A 80 -5.10 -4.55 -3.08
C ARG A 80 -6.37 -3.76 -2.75
N GLU A 81 -6.64 -3.51 -1.47
CA GLU A 81 -7.81 -2.71 -1.05
C GLU A 81 -7.72 -1.27 -1.54
N ILE A 82 -6.53 -0.64 -1.40
CA ILE A 82 -6.32 0.71 -1.93
C ILE A 82 -6.42 0.70 -3.45
N ALA A 83 -5.83 -0.28 -4.14
CA ALA A 83 -5.89 -0.38 -5.60
C ALA A 83 -7.33 -0.52 -6.12
N ARG A 84 -8.18 -1.28 -5.41
CA ARG A 84 -9.62 -1.38 -5.70
C ARG A 84 -10.32 -0.05 -5.50
N ALA A 85 -10.03 0.65 -4.40
CA ALA A 85 -10.65 1.94 -4.11
C ALA A 85 -10.32 3.06 -5.11
N ILE A 86 -9.22 2.95 -5.88
CA ILE A 86 -8.85 3.92 -6.92
C ILE A 86 -9.59 3.68 -8.25
N LEU A 87 -10.09 2.46 -8.47
CA LEU A 87 -10.78 2.07 -9.72
C LEU A 87 -12.29 2.38 -9.70
N HIS A 88 -12.83 2.71 -8.53
CA HIS A 88 -14.22 3.12 -8.33
C HIS A 88 -14.30 4.63 -8.14
#